data_AF-A0A3M7QYL1-F1
#
_entry.id   AF-A0A3M7QYL1-F1
#
_cell.length_a   1.000
_cell.length_b   1.000
_cell.length_c   1.000
_cell.angle_alpha   90.00
_cell.angle_beta   90.00
_cell.angle_gamma   90.00
#
_symmetry.space_group_name_H-M   'P 1'
#
loop_
_entity.id
_entity.type
_entity.pdbx_description
1 polymer ?
#
loop_
_entity_poly.entity_id
_entity_poly.type
_entity_poly.pdbx_seq_one_letter_code
_entity_poly.pdbx_strand_id
1 'polypeptide(L)'
;IINSCLQFGSAKLDWSRVTDFILQIDHFDLVPKLNPANLSQIDDIESNLSEQKDQIKKAKLLRINTEFKSFCYLYPISLKYDTQKVYSRARNILIKIEFRDRDIDCLSTQALNCIFKTNSNLNNLNSDSNSCLVSCYKTIVTHHNKTPQFYDEIKILLPLNLHEKHHILFKFYHISCNNAKTIQEECDTSLSESITNISGKNVESLIGFSWLPVFKNGKLFDGEKSMPIAQNLPNEYLSFEQIGLGQSIGPSDIKWIDNMKLLFKINLLANTTVHTIDPHVANFYSQYEKLNQSVAKPTDSEPIQKALVQRSMSKRKAPLIPPNLNVQKVENKSEVENEICINSVKLPITMIWSKPVKEELSLSLNLKALHATEISTIVKYMPTLFNRILSTFVTTVSTNVAIHAVRALLHFVWQMTLIGKLDNLKSFIKYMFHVDYTGYFAEKNHDQLPTLHHELITNLVDYLKDNANNLQNQFQTHRFLTNCWFFMELVLKSLALYTIQYKKNFQKSPIFSQDFYKSVKDFFDLLIDLLVKHASVSNSKEKQSLISAVQKCNRTVAMFIKKSLNLLNKKQMFTIINRYLDATNISDKIIHEIKLDFIRIVCNHEHYIAFSLPTRKAVTSIHDFAE
;
A
#
# COMPACT_ATOMS: atom_id res chain seq x y z
N ILE A 1 18.61 -20.83 -36.66
CA ILE A 1 18.11 -19.43 -36.49
C ILE A 1 18.64 -18.80 -35.20
N ILE A 2 18.30 -19.29 -34.00
CA ILE A 2 18.80 -18.74 -32.72
C ILE A 2 20.34 -18.78 -32.62
N ASN A 3 20.96 -19.90 -33.05
CA ASN A 3 22.43 -20.00 -33.14
C ASN A 3 23.05 -19.08 -34.22
N SER A 4 22.31 -18.72 -35.26
CA SER A 4 22.77 -17.79 -36.30
C SER A 4 22.70 -16.34 -35.83
N CYS A 5 21.75 -15.98 -34.96
CA CYS A 5 21.67 -14.67 -34.31
C CYS A 5 22.83 -14.40 -33.34
N LEU A 6 23.49 -15.45 -32.83
CA LEU A 6 24.68 -15.33 -31.96
C LEU A 6 25.95 -14.91 -32.71
N GLN A 7 26.05 -15.16 -34.02
CA GLN A 7 27.23 -14.83 -34.82
C GLN A 7 27.25 -13.39 -35.36
N PHE A 8 26.08 -12.79 -35.59
CA PHE A 8 25.98 -11.45 -36.19
C PHE A 8 25.59 -10.42 -35.13
N GLY A 9 26.56 -9.99 -34.32
CA GLY A 9 26.40 -8.99 -33.26
C GLY A 9 26.08 -7.55 -33.73
N SER A 10 25.35 -7.36 -34.84
CA SER A 10 25.23 -6.05 -35.50
C SER A 10 23.83 -5.70 -36.00
N ALA A 11 22.75 -6.25 -35.44
CA ALA A 11 21.42 -5.66 -35.63
C ALA A 11 21.21 -4.48 -34.66
N LYS A 12 21.65 -3.27 -35.08
CA LYS A 12 21.18 -2.00 -34.49
C LYS A 12 19.68 -1.87 -34.82
N LEU A 13 18.83 -2.28 -33.89
CA LEU A 13 17.43 -1.87 -33.89
C LEU A 13 17.38 -0.39 -33.48
N ASP A 14 16.74 0.41 -34.33
CA ASP A 14 16.57 1.84 -34.15
C ASP A 14 15.83 2.13 -32.84
N TRP A 15 16.44 2.97 -32.00
CA TRP A 15 16.00 3.28 -30.64
C TRP A 15 14.90 4.34 -30.59
N SER A 16 14.57 4.98 -31.73
CA SER A 16 13.45 5.91 -31.88
C SER A 16 12.10 5.31 -31.51
N ARG A 17 11.97 3.97 -31.56
CA ARG A 17 10.75 3.23 -31.23
C ARG A 17 10.60 2.84 -29.75
N VAL A 18 11.56 3.14 -28.87
CA VAL A 18 11.40 2.80 -27.44
C VAL A 18 10.30 3.65 -26.79
N THR A 19 10.12 4.90 -27.23
CA THR A 19 8.98 5.75 -26.82
C THR A 19 7.64 5.20 -27.29
N ASP A 20 7.54 4.74 -28.55
CA ASP A 20 6.33 4.11 -29.07
C ASP A 20 6.08 2.71 -28.46
N PHE A 21 7.14 1.95 -28.17
CA PHE A 21 7.07 0.66 -27.48
C PHE A 21 6.60 0.82 -26.04
N ILE A 22 7.04 1.87 -25.34
CA ILE A 22 6.59 2.20 -23.97
C ILE A 22 5.13 2.65 -23.96
N LEU A 23 4.67 3.37 -25.00
CA LEU A 23 3.25 3.68 -25.20
C LEU A 23 2.45 2.44 -25.63
N GLN A 24 3.04 1.50 -26.37
CA GLN A 24 2.40 0.23 -26.77
C GLN A 24 2.39 -0.85 -25.67
N ILE A 25 3.07 -0.66 -24.53
CA ILE A 25 2.83 -1.45 -23.31
C ILE A 25 1.33 -1.40 -22.94
N ASP A 26 0.58 -0.41 -23.43
CA ASP A 26 -0.85 -0.26 -23.23
C ASP A 26 -1.73 -1.41 -23.76
N HIS A 27 -1.24 -2.27 -24.67
CA HIS A 27 -2.07 -3.26 -25.38
C HIS A 27 -1.72 -4.76 -25.19
N PHE A 28 -0.69 -5.11 -24.41
CA PHE A 28 -0.22 -6.52 -24.37
C PHE A 28 -0.53 -7.25 -23.07
N ASP A 29 -1.79 -7.71 -22.99
CA ASP A 29 -2.25 -8.68 -22.02
C ASP A 29 -1.39 -9.96 -22.07
N LEU A 30 -0.75 -10.34 -20.96
CA LEU A 30 -0.13 -11.66 -20.80
C LEU A 30 -1.14 -12.81 -20.73
N VAL A 31 -2.42 -12.49 -20.84
CA VAL A 31 -3.52 -13.41 -20.58
C VAL A 31 -3.98 -13.99 -21.91
N PRO A 32 -3.91 -15.33 -22.11
CA PRO A 32 -4.70 -15.97 -23.14
C PRO A 32 -6.16 -15.60 -22.88
N LYS A 33 -6.91 -15.10 -23.88
CA LYS A 33 -8.37 -14.91 -23.76
C LYS A 33 -8.96 -16.15 -23.09
N LEU A 34 -9.41 -16.01 -21.85
CA LEU A 34 -9.98 -17.11 -21.08
C LEU A 34 -11.24 -17.57 -21.82
N ASN A 35 -11.26 -18.83 -22.24
CA ASN A 35 -12.50 -19.44 -22.69
C ASN A 35 -13.37 -19.65 -21.43
N PRO A 36 -14.59 -19.09 -21.34
CA PRO A 36 -15.43 -19.18 -20.14
C PRO A 36 -15.73 -20.63 -19.71
N ALA A 37 -15.54 -21.61 -20.60
CA ALA A 37 -15.63 -23.04 -20.31
C ALA A 37 -14.58 -23.56 -19.30
N ASN A 38 -13.47 -22.84 -19.05
CA ASN A 38 -12.46 -23.26 -18.08
C ASN A 38 -12.74 -22.76 -16.64
N LEU A 39 -13.81 -21.98 -16.42
CA LEU A 39 -14.25 -21.63 -15.06
C LEU A 39 -14.90 -22.82 -14.35
N SER A 40 -15.52 -23.75 -15.07
CA SER A 40 -16.24 -24.88 -14.47
C SER A 40 -15.34 -25.94 -13.84
N GLN A 41 -14.01 -25.81 -14.00
CA GLN A 41 -13.03 -26.70 -13.35
C GLN A 41 -12.51 -26.13 -12.02
N ILE A 42 -12.88 -24.89 -11.67
CA ILE A 42 -12.63 -24.29 -10.36
C ILE A 42 -13.73 -24.70 -9.36
N ASP A 43 -14.92 -25.06 -9.87
CA ASP A 43 -16.08 -25.48 -9.09
C ASP A 43 -15.79 -26.71 -8.18
N ASP A 44 -14.87 -27.58 -8.56
CA ASP A 44 -14.48 -28.75 -7.74
C ASP A 44 -13.60 -28.37 -6.54
N ILE A 45 -12.94 -27.21 -6.56
CA ILE A 45 -12.21 -26.64 -5.41
C ILE A 45 -13.16 -25.84 -4.51
N GLU A 46 -14.31 -25.38 -5.04
CA GLU A 46 -15.32 -24.60 -4.31
C GLU A 46 -16.19 -25.42 -3.34
N SER A 47 -16.12 -26.76 -3.36
CA SER A 47 -16.97 -27.62 -2.54
C SER A 47 -16.68 -27.53 -1.02
N ASN A 48 -15.53 -26.97 -0.62
CA ASN A 48 -15.12 -26.82 0.79
C ASN A 48 -15.27 -25.41 1.38
N LEU A 49 -15.97 -24.48 0.70
CA LEU A 49 -16.02 -23.06 1.09
C LEU A 49 -17.45 -22.53 1.32
N SER A 50 -18.31 -23.31 1.97
CA SER A 50 -19.70 -22.92 2.26
C SER A 50 -19.81 -21.60 3.04
N GLU A 51 -18.86 -21.29 3.94
CA GLU A 51 -18.82 -20.03 4.69
C GLU A 51 -18.30 -18.82 3.86
N GLN A 52 -17.58 -19.03 2.76
CA GLN A 52 -17.04 -17.93 1.94
C GLN A 52 -17.95 -17.55 0.77
N LYS A 53 -18.99 -18.32 0.44
CA LYS A 53 -19.85 -18.06 -0.74
C LYS A 53 -20.53 -16.69 -0.69
N ASP A 54 -21.01 -16.26 0.48
CA ASP A 54 -21.66 -14.94 0.62
C ASP A 54 -20.64 -13.79 0.60
N GLN A 55 -19.44 -13.99 1.16
CA GLN A 55 -18.33 -13.04 1.06
C GLN A 55 -17.87 -12.87 -0.40
N ILE A 56 -17.76 -13.99 -1.14
CA ILE A 56 -17.39 -14.01 -2.56
C ILE A 56 -18.46 -13.30 -3.39
N LYS A 57 -19.75 -13.56 -3.16
CA LYS A 57 -20.85 -12.84 -3.84
C LYS A 57 -20.79 -11.34 -3.59
N LYS A 58 -20.59 -10.92 -2.33
CA LYS A 58 -20.45 -9.50 -1.97
C LYS A 58 -19.24 -8.87 -2.67
N ALA A 59 -18.11 -9.57 -2.72
CA ALA A 59 -16.88 -9.08 -3.35
C ALA A 59 -16.95 -9.04 -4.89
N LYS A 60 -17.73 -9.92 -5.54
CA LYS A 60 -18.02 -9.84 -6.98
C LYS A 60 -18.66 -8.50 -7.34
N LEU A 61 -19.57 -8.00 -6.50
CA LEU A 61 -20.28 -6.74 -6.68
C LEU A 61 -19.43 -5.49 -6.40
N LEU A 62 -18.31 -5.63 -5.69
CA LEU A 62 -17.45 -4.49 -5.36
C LEU A 62 -16.68 -4.03 -6.60
N ARG A 63 -16.82 -2.75 -6.95
CA ARG A 63 -15.90 -2.10 -7.88
C ARG A 63 -14.62 -1.73 -7.15
N ILE A 64 -13.49 -1.82 -7.84
CA ILE A 64 -12.26 -1.23 -7.31
C ILE A 64 -12.41 0.27 -7.27
N ASN A 65 -11.90 0.85 -6.20
CA ASN A 65 -11.69 2.28 -6.14
C ASN A 65 -10.48 2.62 -7.01
N THR A 66 -10.74 3.00 -8.26
CA THR A 66 -9.73 3.57 -9.17
C THR A 66 -9.42 5.03 -8.82
N GLU A 67 -10.26 5.64 -7.98
CA GLU A 67 -10.14 7.01 -7.52
C GLU A 67 -9.85 7.06 -6.02
N PHE A 68 -9.04 8.04 -5.64
CA PHE A 68 -8.76 8.35 -4.26
C PHE A 68 -10.03 8.82 -3.55
N LYS A 69 -10.41 8.13 -2.46
CA LYS A 69 -11.52 8.54 -1.60
C LYS A 69 -11.02 8.69 -0.18
N SER A 70 -11.32 9.82 0.45
CA SER A 70 -11.00 10.05 1.86
C SER A 70 -12.12 10.88 2.48
N PHE A 71 -13.32 10.31 2.58
CA PHE A 71 -14.44 10.98 3.22
C PHE A 71 -15.24 10.02 4.10
N CYS A 72 -15.98 10.56 5.05
CA CYS A 72 -16.98 9.84 5.83
C CYS A 72 -18.33 10.57 5.76
N TYR A 73 -19.38 9.82 6.06
CA TYR A 73 -20.73 10.35 6.20
C TYR A 73 -21.15 10.25 7.66
N LEU A 74 -21.52 11.37 8.25
CA LEU A 74 -22.01 11.47 9.60
C LEU A 74 -23.53 11.69 9.57
N TYR A 75 -24.23 10.88 10.36
CA TYR A 75 -25.66 10.95 10.56
C TYR A 75 -25.94 11.12 12.05
N PRO A 76 -26.25 12.34 12.53
CA PRO A 76 -26.90 12.50 13.81
C PRO A 76 -28.23 11.71 13.78
N ILE A 77 -28.51 10.87 14.78
CA ILE A 77 -29.72 10.04 14.80
C ILE A 77 -30.75 10.63 15.74
N SER A 78 -30.38 10.81 17.02
CA SER A 78 -31.34 11.25 18.03
C SER A 78 -30.64 11.86 19.23
N LEU A 79 -31.31 12.78 19.88
CA LEU A 79 -30.92 13.33 21.17
C LEU A 79 -32.07 13.09 22.17
N LYS A 80 -31.77 12.62 23.39
CA LYS A 80 -32.75 12.44 24.47
C LYS A 80 -32.46 13.44 25.59
N TYR A 81 -33.06 14.62 25.54
CA TYR A 81 -32.75 15.75 26.44
C TYR A 81 -33.90 16.10 27.38
N ASP A 82 -34.86 15.20 27.53
CA ASP A 82 -36.06 15.33 28.34
C ASP A 82 -35.81 15.13 29.84
N THR A 83 -34.89 14.24 30.20
CA THR A 83 -34.62 13.89 31.61
C THR A 83 -33.73 14.88 32.35
N GLN A 84 -33.02 15.73 31.62
CA GLN A 84 -32.04 16.63 32.23
C GLN A 84 -32.68 17.83 32.92
N LYS A 85 -32.09 18.20 34.06
CA LYS A 85 -32.60 19.30 34.92
C LYS A 85 -31.82 20.60 34.78
N VAL A 86 -30.62 20.55 34.20
CA VAL A 86 -29.67 21.68 34.13
C VAL A 86 -30.21 22.79 33.22
N TYR A 87 -30.72 22.41 32.06
CA TYR A 87 -31.29 23.27 31.02
C TYR A 87 -32.75 22.90 30.78
N SER A 88 -33.58 22.95 31.81
CA SER A 88 -34.98 22.47 31.79
C SER A 88 -35.88 23.07 30.68
N ARG A 89 -35.51 24.25 30.16
CA ARG A 89 -36.21 24.98 29.08
C ARG A 89 -35.78 24.58 27.67
N ALA A 90 -34.67 23.87 27.50
CA ALA A 90 -34.14 23.50 26.19
C ALA A 90 -35.10 22.56 25.44
N ARG A 91 -35.68 23.05 24.34
CA ARG A 91 -36.69 22.34 23.53
C ARG A 91 -36.65 22.67 22.03
N ASN A 92 -35.77 23.57 21.61
CA ASN A 92 -35.51 23.88 20.21
C ASN A 92 -34.02 23.67 20.02
N ILE A 93 -33.59 22.43 19.77
CA ILE A 93 -32.20 22.05 19.90
C ILE A 93 -31.53 22.00 18.51
N LEU A 94 -30.47 22.78 18.37
CA LEU A 94 -29.57 22.81 17.23
C LEU A 94 -28.27 22.08 17.60
N ILE A 95 -27.74 21.28 16.68
CA ILE A 95 -26.39 20.73 16.81
C ILE A 95 -25.48 21.43 15.81
N LYS A 96 -24.44 22.10 16.33
CA LYS A 96 -23.32 22.60 15.53
C LYS A 96 -22.21 21.55 15.55
N ILE A 97 -21.82 21.10 14.37
CA ILE A 97 -20.89 20.01 14.14
C ILE A 97 -19.61 20.59 13.54
N GLU A 98 -18.48 20.31 14.16
CA GLU A 98 -17.15 20.81 13.77
C GLU A 98 -16.18 19.64 13.70
N PHE A 99 -15.26 19.64 12.73
CA PHE A 99 -14.17 18.66 12.67
C PHE A 99 -12.86 19.35 13.07
N ARG A 100 -12.10 18.75 13.99
CA ARG A 100 -10.96 19.39 14.65
C ARG A 100 -9.74 18.48 14.69
N ASP A 101 -8.56 19.10 14.72
CA ASP A 101 -7.24 18.45 14.76
C ASP A 101 -6.60 18.49 16.16
N ARG A 102 -7.15 19.26 17.10
CA ARG A 102 -6.60 19.44 18.46
C ARG A 102 -7.69 19.67 19.48
N ASP A 103 -7.41 19.33 20.73
CA ASP A 103 -8.29 19.42 21.91
C ASP A 103 -7.83 20.46 22.95
N ILE A 104 -6.91 21.35 22.56
CA ILE A 104 -6.41 22.46 23.37
C ILE A 104 -6.94 23.76 22.79
N ASP A 105 -7.39 24.68 23.65
CA ASP A 105 -7.91 26.00 23.29
C ASP A 105 -9.02 25.92 22.22
N CYS A 106 -9.86 24.89 22.32
CA CYS A 106 -10.86 24.59 21.31
C CYS A 106 -11.89 25.72 21.10
N LEU A 107 -12.17 26.50 22.13
CA LEU A 107 -13.13 27.60 22.00
C LEU A 107 -12.58 28.78 21.18
N SER A 108 -11.25 28.97 21.13
CA SER A 108 -10.59 30.05 20.38
C SER A 108 -10.00 29.60 19.04
N THR A 109 -9.77 28.29 18.86
CA THR A 109 -9.23 27.72 17.62
C THR A 109 -10.32 27.40 16.59
N GLN A 110 -10.01 27.67 15.33
CA GLN A 110 -10.91 27.43 14.20
C GLN A 110 -10.94 25.94 13.81
N ALA A 111 -12.12 25.42 13.52
CA ALA A 111 -12.31 24.07 13.00
C ALA A 111 -11.82 23.94 11.55
N LEU A 112 -11.50 22.71 11.13
CA LEU A 112 -11.01 22.43 9.78
C LEU A 112 -12.12 22.65 8.74
N ASN A 113 -11.78 23.29 7.62
CA ASN A 113 -12.67 23.44 6.46
C ASN A 113 -12.74 22.12 5.68
N CYS A 114 -13.49 21.14 6.19
CA CYS A 114 -13.57 19.82 5.57
C CYS A 114 -14.99 19.26 5.44
N ILE A 115 -16.02 20.00 5.86
CA ILE A 115 -17.41 19.57 5.71
C ILE A 115 -17.96 20.10 4.38
N PHE A 116 -18.59 19.27 3.56
CA PHE A 116 -19.16 19.73 2.29
C PHE A 116 -20.42 20.58 2.52
N LYS A 117 -20.53 21.70 1.78
CA LYS A 117 -21.74 22.52 1.75
C LYS A 117 -22.92 21.72 1.21
N THR A 118 -24.05 21.76 1.90
CA THR A 118 -25.35 21.31 1.38
C THR A 118 -25.95 22.39 0.46
N ASN A 119 -26.75 21.99 -0.54
CA ASN A 119 -27.39 22.91 -1.49
C ASN A 119 -28.25 23.99 -0.80
N SER A 120 -28.75 23.73 0.41
CA SER A 120 -29.49 24.71 1.23
C SER A 120 -28.66 25.92 1.66
N ASN A 121 -27.33 25.82 1.68
CA ASN A 121 -26.41 26.89 2.05
C ASN A 121 -25.85 27.67 0.84
N LEU A 122 -26.33 27.38 -0.38
CA LEU A 122 -25.84 28.00 -1.62
C LEU A 122 -26.44 29.40 -1.88
N ASN A 123 -27.47 29.79 -1.11
CA ASN A 123 -28.19 31.06 -1.32
C ASN A 123 -27.44 32.30 -0.81
N ASN A 124 -26.33 32.14 -0.10
CA ASN A 124 -25.45 33.25 0.29
C ASN A 124 -24.20 33.27 -0.61
N LEU A 125 -24.43 33.55 -1.89
CA LEU A 125 -23.39 33.83 -2.88
C LEU A 125 -22.98 35.31 -2.76
N ASN A 126 -22.20 35.62 -1.73
CA ASN A 126 -21.22 36.70 -1.84
C ASN A 126 -19.86 36.06 -2.08
N SER A 127 -19.23 36.55 -3.14
CA SER A 127 -17.98 36.15 -3.76
C SER A 127 -16.83 35.99 -2.74
N ASP A 128 -15.87 35.11 -3.09
CA ASP A 128 -14.45 35.14 -2.69
C ASP A 128 -13.86 33.89 -2.01
N SER A 129 -14.60 32.76 -1.92
CA SER A 129 -13.94 31.47 -1.65
C SER A 129 -14.51 30.34 -2.50
N ASN A 130 -13.74 29.94 -3.53
CA ASN A 130 -14.00 28.81 -4.44
C ASN A 130 -13.99 27.42 -3.75
N SER A 131 -14.09 27.36 -2.42
CA SER A 131 -14.11 26.12 -1.66
C SER A 131 -15.54 25.69 -1.36
N CYS A 132 -15.88 24.48 -1.80
CA CYS A 132 -17.13 23.80 -1.46
C CYS A 132 -17.17 23.30 0.01
N LEU A 133 -16.12 23.58 0.79
CA LEU A 133 -15.95 23.10 2.16
C LEU A 133 -16.20 24.21 3.19
N VAL A 134 -16.77 23.85 4.33
CA VAL A 134 -17.06 24.71 5.48
C VAL A 134 -16.47 24.12 6.76
N SER A 135 -16.23 24.99 7.74
CA SER A 135 -15.69 24.63 9.06
C SER A 135 -16.72 24.02 10.01
N CYS A 136 -18.02 24.22 9.75
CA CYS A 136 -19.07 23.68 10.58
C CYS A 136 -20.37 23.40 9.80
N TYR A 137 -21.18 22.49 10.33
CA TYR A 137 -22.53 22.20 9.89
C TYR A 137 -23.53 22.43 11.03
N LYS A 138 -24.71 22.96 10.73
CA LYS A 138 -25.79 23.23 11.69
C LYS A 138 -27.01 22.39 11.27
N THR A 139 -27.49 21.54 12.18
CA THR A 139 -28.66 20.67 11.90
C THR A 139 -29.96 21.46 11.79
N ILE A 140 -31.00 20.82 11.27
CA ILE A 140 -32.36 21.37 11.35
C ILE A 140 -32.85 21.34 12.80
N VAL A 141 -33.64 22.35 13.19
CA VAL A 141 -34.22 22.47 14.53
C VAL A 141 -35.70 22.06 14.48
N THR A 142 -36.06 21.03 15.24
CA THR A 142 -37.47 20.68 15.46
C THR A 142 -38.05 21.57 16.56
N HIS A 143 -39.14 22.26 16.27
CA HIS A 143 -39.78 23.16 17.22
C HIS A 143 -40.39 22.40 18.41
N HIS A 144 -40.10 22.89 19.62
CA HIS A 144 -40.65 22.43 20.89
C HIS A 144 -40.47 20.93 21.16
N ASN A 145 -39.34 20.36 20.72
CA ASN A 145 -38.97 18.97 20.92
C ASN A 145 -37.70 18.83 21.79
N LYS A 146 -37.85 18.17 22.95
CA LYS A 146 -36.74 17.82 23.86
C LYS A 146 -36.02 16.53 23.46
N THR A 147 -36.63 15.74 22.57
CA THR A 147 -36.10 14.46 22.07
C THR A 147 -36.06 14.45 20.54
N PRO A 148 -35.32 15.36 19.89
CA PRO A 148 -35.32 15.45 18.43
C PRO A 148 -34.68 14.20 17.80
N GLN A 149 -35.26 13.77 16.68
CA GLN A 149 -34.65 12.87 15.73
C GLN A 149 -34.11 13.70 14.57
N PHE A 150 -32.91 13.33 14.10
CA PHE A 150 -32.23 14.04 13.02
C PHE A 150 -32.16 13.13 11.79
N TYR A 151 -32.17 13.74 10.62
CA TYR A 151 -32.12 13.04 9.33
C TYR A 151 -31.07 13.67 8.41
N ASP A 152 -30.21 14.54 8.96
CA ASP A 152 -29.13 15.20 8.24
C ASP A 152 -28.07 14.18 7.79
N GLU A 153 -27.68 14.26 6.51
CA GLU A 153 -26.52 13.54 5.96
C GLU A 153 -25.37 14.53 5.78
N ILE A 154 -24.27 14.30 6.50
CA ILE A 154 -23.15 15.23 6.53
C ILE A 154 -21.93 14.53 5.94
N LYS A 155 -21.50 14.97 4.76
CA LYS A 155 -20.28 14.48 4.13
C LYS A 155 -19.08 15.28 4.66
N ILE A 156 -18.07 14.57 5.16
CA ILE A 156 -16.84 15.15 5.73
C ILE A 156 -15.63 14.59 4.97
N LEU A 157 -14.78 15.48 4.45
CA LEU A 157 -13.47 15.14 3.88
C LEU A 157 -12.49 14.85 5.02
N LEU A 158 -11.92 13.65 5.04
CA LEU A 158 -10.93 13.25 6.03
C LEU A 158 -9.53 13.72 5.59
N PRO A 159 -8.73 14.31 6.52
CA PRO A 159 -7.31 14.57 6.29
C PRO A 159 -6.56 13.32 5.85
N LEU A 160 -5.52 13.49 5.01
CA LEU A 160 -4.69 12.37 4.53
C LEU A 160 -3.89 11.70 5.65
N ASN A 161 -3.46 12.50 6.63
CA ASN A 161 -2.68 12.07 7.78
C ASN A 161 -3.54 12.18 9.04
N LEU A 162 -4.49 11.27 9.20
CA LEU A 162 -5.23 11.15 10.45
C LEU A 162 -4.30 10.80 11.62
N HIS A 163 -4.66 11.31 12.79
CA HIS A 163 -3.95 11.10 14.05
C HIS A 163 -4.95 11.14 15.20
N GLU A 164 -4.54 10.76 16.41
CA GLU A 164 -5.45 10.52 17.53
C GLU A 164 -6.19 11.75 18.06
N LYS A 165 -5.65 12.95 17.79
CA LYS A 165 -6.32 14.21 18.12
C LYS A 165 -7.42 14.63 17.13
N HIS A 166 -7.56 13.95 16.00
CA HIS A 166 -8.63 14.23 15.03
C HIS A 166 -9.97 13.71 15.55
N HIS A 167 -10.94 14.62 15.68
CA HIS A 167 -12.24 14.29 16.24
C HIS A 167 -13.35 15.18 15.67
N ILE A 168 -14.59 14.72 15.81
CA ILE A 168 -15.79 15.51 15.54
C ILE A 168 -16.31 16.06 16.86
N LEU A 169 -16.45 17.38 16.95
CA LEU A 169 -17.02 18.09 18.08
C LEU A 169 -18.47 18.46 17.79
N PHE A 170 -19.35 18.14 18.72
CA PHE A 170 -20.77 18.47 18.72
C PHE A 170 -21.03 19.51 19.79
N LYS A 171 -21.56 20.67 19.40
CA LYS A 171 -22.02 21.73 20.29
C LYS A 171 -23.52 21.83 20.20
N PHE A 172 -24.20 21.70 21.34
CA PHE A 172 -25.65 21.75 21.41
C PHE A 172 -26.10 23.16 21.78
N TYR A 173 -27.06 23.70 21.05
CA TYR A 173 -27.63 25.03 21.31
C TYR A 173 -29.14 24.94 21.47
N HIS A 174 -29.71 25.72 22.38
CA HIS A 174 -31.12 26.03 22.41
C HIS A 174 -31.37 27.31 21.61
N ILE A 175 -32.30 27.25 20.66
CA ILE A 175 -32.76 28.41 19.88
C ILE A 175 -34.00 29.01 20.54
N SER A 176 -33.86 30.26 20.98
CA SER A 176 -35.00 31.02 21.51
C SER A 176 -35.89 31.49 20.37
N CYS A 177 -37.16 31.12 20.37
CA CYS A 177 -38.14 31.64 19.41
C CYS A 177 -38.84 32.85 20.04
N ASN A 178 -38.69 34.04 19.44
CA ASN A 178 -39.49 35.20 19.83
C ASN A 178 -40.87 35.12 19.17
N ASN A 179 -41.91 35.49 19.91
CA ASN A 179 -43.25 35.61 19.34
C ASN A 179 -43.30 36.86 18.44
N ALA A 180 -43.87 36.73 17.24
CA ALA A 180 -43.96 37.79 16.23
C ALA A 180 -44.60 39.12 16.73
N LYS A 181 -45.36 39.09 17.84
CA LYS A 181 -45.96 40.29 18.43
C LYS A 181 -44.93 41.32 18.93
N THR A 182 -43.71 40.89 19.26
CA THR A 182 -42.63 41.80 19.70
C THR A 182 -41.88 42.45 18.54
N ILE A 183 -42.05 41.95 17.31
CA ILE A 183 -41.40 42.50 16.10
C ILE A 183 -42.23 43.66 15.53
N GLN A 184 -43.53 43.68 15.80
CA GLN A 184 -44.45 44.66 15.22
C GLN A 184 -44.38 46.05 15.89
N GLU A 185 -43.80 46.16 17.09
CA GLU A 185 -43.55 47.45 17.74
C GLU A 185 -42.19 48.08 17.33
N GLU A 186 -41.32 47.32 16.65
CA GLU A 186 -40.00 47.80 16.19
C GLU A 186 -39.89 47.92 14.65
N CYS A 187 -40.93 47.54 13.89
CA CYS A 187 -40.93 47.50 12.42
C CYS A 187 -41.74 48.61 11.73
N ASP A 188 -41.62 49.85 12.20
CA ASP A 188 -42.11 51.03 11.46
C ASP A 188 -41.00 51.82 10.75
N THR A 189 -39.80 51.26 10.57
CA THR A 189 -38.80 51.83 9.64
C THR A 189 -37.87 50.78 9.02
N SER A 190 -37.86 50.76 7.68
CA SER A 190 -36.89 50.15 6.75
C SER A 190 -36.96 48.64 6.48
N LEU A 191 -37.14 48.34 5.19
CA LEU A 191 -37.17 47.03 4.57
C LEU A 191 -35.80 46.34 4.56
N SER A 192 -35.84 45.02 4.81
CA SER A 192 -35.00 43.98 4.20
C SER A 192 -33.48 44.18 4.23
N GLU A 193 -32.85 43.88 5.38
CA GLU A 193 -31.48 43.37 5.41
C GLU A 193 -31.26 42.49 6.67
N SER A 194 -30.78 41.27 6.45
CA SER A 194 -30.23 40.30 7.43
C SER A 194 -30.67 40.40 8.90
N ILE A 195 -31.71 39.64 9.27
CA ILE A 195 -32.24 39.47 10.63
C ILE A 195 -31.30 38.58 11.48
N THR A 196 -30.04 38.97 11.67
CA THR A 196 -29.14 38.23 12.57
C THR A 196 -28.69 39.01 13.79
N ASN A 197 -28.84 40.34 13.88
CA ASN A 197 -28.34 41.10 15.04
C ASN A 197 -29.11 42.40 15.36
N ILE A 198 -30.45 42.45 15.22
CA ILE A 198 -31.21 43.70 15.50
C ILE A 198 -31.56 43.89 17.00
N SER A 199 -31.41 42.88 17.86
CA SER A 199 -31.43 43.11 19.31
C SER A 199 -30.33 42.28 19.94
N GLY A 200 -29.56 42.84 20.88
CA GLY A 200 -28.44 42.19 21.58
C GLY A 200 -28.81 40.98 22.46
N LYS A 201 -29.88 40.25 22.12
CA LYS A 201 -30.32 38.99 22.72
C LYS A 201 -29.67 37.83 21.96
N ASN A 202 -28.81 37.07 22.65
CA ASN A 202 -28.26 35.82 22.14
C ASN A 202 -29.38 34.82 21.82
N VAL A 203 -29.71 34.68 20.53
CA VAL A 203 -30.74 33.75 20.02
C VAL A 203 -30.31 32.29 20.23
N GLU A 204 -29.00 32.03 20.20
CA GLU A 204 -28.39 30.71 20.42
C GLU A 204 -27.81 30.64 21.84
N SER A 205 -28.36 29.76 22.69
CA SER A 205 -27.83 29.49 24.03
C SER A 205 -27.12 28.14 24.04
N LEU A 206 -25.83 28.09 24.36
CA LEU A 206 -25.06 26.84 24.45
C LEU A 206 -25.55 25.97 25.62
N ILE A 207 -25.89 24.71 25.34
CA ILE A 207 -26.47 23.75 26.31
C ILE A 207 -25.68 22.44 26.43
N GLY A 208 -24.53 22.32 25.78
CA GLY A 208 -23.59 21.23 26.05
C GLY A 208 -22.67 20.88 24.90
N PHE A 209 -21.84 19.87 25.16
CA PHE A 209 -20.79 19.36 24.28
C PHE A 209 -20.78 17.84 24.24
N SER A 210 -20.44 17.27 23.09
CA SER A 210 -20.06 15.86 22.94
C SER A 210 -18.95 15.79 21.89
N TRP A 211 -18.10 14.78 21.94
CA TRP A 211 -17.03 14.61 20.96
C TRP A 211 -16.84 13.14 20.58
N LEU A 212 -16.45 12.91 19.32
CA LEU A 212 -16.15 11.59 18.77
C LEU A 212 -14.72 11.58 18.24
N PRO A 213 -13.78 10.87 18.90
CA PRO A 213 -12.48 10.57 18.32
C PRO A 213 -12.68 9.77 17.03
N VAL A 214 -12.19 10.31 15.91
CA VAL A 214 -12.39 9.70 14.58
C VAL A 214 -11.36 8.62 14.31
N PHE A 215 -10.17 8.76 14.88
CA PHE A 215 -9.05 7.83 14.67
C PHE A 215 -8.42 7.48 16.03
N LYS A 216 -8.28 6.19 16.35
CA LYS A 216 -7.65 5.73 17.59
C LYS A 216 -6.93 4.40 17.34
N ASN A 217 -5.72 4.24 17.85
CA ASN A 217 -4.93 3.01 17.71
C ASN A 217 -4.76 2.56 16.23
N GLY A 218 -4.56 3.49 15.31
CA GLY A 218 -4.40 3.18 13.89
C GLY A 218 -5.69 2.85 13.13
N LYS A 219 -6.85 2.89 13.79
CA LYS A 219 -8.15 2.51 13.23
C LYS A 219 -9.10 3.69 13.14
N LEU A 220 -9.78 3.81 12.00
CA LEU A 220 -10.87 4.75 11.79
C LEU A 220 -12.16 4.21 12.43
N PHE A 221 -12.91 5.09 13.10
CA PHE A 221 -14.23 4.75 13.62
C PHE A 221 -15.25 4.58 12.49
N ASP A 222 -16.09 3.53 12.60
CA ASP A 222 -17.18 3.22 11.66
C ASP A 222 -18.32 2.55 12.44
N GLY A 223 -19.54 3.06 12.29
CA GLY A 223 -20.76 2.53 12.90
C GLY A 223 -21.48 3.50 13.85
N GLU A 224 -22.44 2.96 14.59
CA GLU A 224 -23.27 3.71 15.53
C GLU A 224 -22.57 3.94 16.88
N LYS A 225 -22.75 5.14 17.45
CA LYS A 225 -22.26 5.48 18.79
C LYS A 225 -23.28 6.29 19.57
N SER A 226 -23.51 5.89 20.81
CA SER A 226 -24.21 6.71 21.80
C SER A 226 -23.19 7.36 22.74
N MET A 227 -23.33 8.66 22.99
CA MET A 227 -22.37 9.49 23.74
C MET A 227 -23.08 10.31 24.82
N PRO A 228 -22.39 10.58 25.96
CA PRO A 228 -22.87 11.50 26.97
C PRO A 228 -22.70 12.96 26.54
N ILE A 229 -23.31 13.89 27.27
CA ILE A 229 -23.21 15.32 27.01
C ILE A 229 -22.56 16.00 28.22
N ALA A 230 -21.49 16.76 27.98
CA ALA A 230 -20.82 17.59 28.98
C ALA A 230 -21.38 19.03 28.97
N GLN A 231 -21.35 19.69 30.12
CA GLN A 231 -21.72 21.11 30.28
C GLN A 231 -20.57 22.04 29.87
N ASN A 232 -19.33 21.60 30.09
CA ASN A 232 -18.11 22.31 29.77
C ASN A 232 -17.19 21.47 28.87
N LEU A 233 -16.23 22.13 28.24
CA LEU A 233 -15.21 21.52 27.39
C LEU A 233 -13.82 21.95 27.90
N PRO A 234 -13.22 21.22 28.86
CA PRO A 234 -11.89 21.53 29.37
C PRO A 234 -10.80 21.13 28.37
N ASN A 235 -9.58 21.65 28.51
CA ASN A 235 -8.47 21.24 27.65
C ASN A 235 -8.17 19.74 27.82
N GLU A 236 -7.67 19.10 26.74
CA GLU A 236 -7.32 17.68 26.73
C GLU A 236 -8.48 16.70 26.98
N TYR A 237 -9.72 17.13 26.69
CA TYR A 237 -10.94 16.33 26.85
C TYR A 237 -10.95 15.00 26.08
N LEU A 238 -10.10 14.82 25.06
CA LEU A 238 -9.98 13.53 24.36
C LEU A 238 -9.28 12.46 25.19
N SER A 239 -8.49 12.84 26.21
CA SER A 239 -7.82 11.91 27.11
C SER A 239 -8.76 11.29 28.15
N PHE A 240 -10.01 11.76 28.22
CA PHE A 240 -11.00 11.21 29.12
C PHE A 240 -11.34 9.74 28.77
N GLU A 241 -11.03 8.83 29.69
CA GLU A 241 -11.39 7.42 29.62
C GLU A 241 -12.07 6.97 30.92
N GLN A 242 -13.21 6.31 30.78
CA GLN A 242 -13.92 5.73 31.91
C GLN A 242 -13.43 4.29 32.14
N ILE A 243 -12.96 3.99 33.35
CA ILE A 243 -12.31 2.71 33.70
C ILE A 243 -13.27 1.78 34.48
N GLY A 244 -14.54 2.16 34.56
CA GLY A 244 -15.53 1.48 35.40
C GLY A 244 -15.46 1.93 36.86
N LEU A 245 -16.47 1.55 37.65
CA LEU A 245 -16.59 1.85 39.09
C LEU A 245 -16.33 3.32 39.47
N GLY A 246 -16.77 4.27 38.63
CA GLY A 246 -16.63 5.70 38.90
C GLY A 246 -15.22 6.27 38.82
N GLN A 247 -14.23 5.47 38.38
CA GLN A 247 -12.87 5.94 38.12
C GLN A 247 -12.73 6.37 36.65
N SER A 248 -12.10 7.53 36.44
CA SER A 248 -11.79 8.08 35.13
C SER A 248 -10.34 8.54 35.07
N ILE A 249 -9.68 8.29 33.95
CA ILE A 249 -8.42 8.95 33.57
C ILE A 249 -8.77 10.17 32.71
N GLY A 250 -8.03 11.27 32.86
CA GLY A 250 -8.21 12.50 32.10
C GLY A 250 -8.63 13.70 32.97
N PRO A 251 -9.13 14.78 32.35
CA PRO A 251 -9.48 16.02 33.06
C PRO A 251 -10.61 15.77 34.06
N SER A 252 -10.36 16.06 35.34
CA SER A 252 -11.31 15.84 36.44
C SER A 252 -12.40 16.92 36.54
N ASP A 253 -12.29 17.97 35.73
CA ASP A 253 -13.18 19.13 35.71
C ASP A 253 -14.34 19.01 34.71
N ILE A 254 -14.48 17.88 34.00
CA ILE A 254 -15.61 17.65 33.10
C ILE A 254 -16.91 17.46 33.92
N LYS A 255 -17.86 18.37 33.71
CA LYS A 255 -19.20 18.33 34.31
C LYS A 255 -20.18 17.67 33.34
N TRP A 256 -20.62 16.46 33.65
CA TRP A 256 -21.55 15.71 32.81
C TRP A 256 -23.02 16.08 33.09
N ILE A 257 -23.82 16.11 32.03
CA ILE A 257 -25.29 16.19 32.13
C ILE A 257 -25.83 14.79 32.41
N ASP A 258 -26.84 14.69 33.28
CA ASP A 258 -27.52 13.44 33.65
C ASP A 258 -26.56 12.30 34.01
N ASN A 259 -25.51 12.60 34.78
CA ASN A 259 -24.56 11.61 35.30
C ASN A 259 -23.98 10.70 34.20
N MET A 260 -23.51 11.28 33.09
CA MET A 260 -22.94 10.54 31.95
C MET A 260 -23.90 9.60 31.21
N LYS A 261 -25.22 9.80 31.34
CA LYS A 261 -26.19 9.07 30.53
C LYS A 261 -25.92 9.30 29.03
N LEU A 262 -26.00 8.24 28.23
CA LEU A 262 -25.75 8.31 26.78
C LEU A 262 -26.96 8.91 26.06
N LEU A 263 -27.01 10.24 25.99
CA LEU A 263 -28.17 10.99 25.49
C LEU A 263 -28.17 11.18 23.98
N PHE A 264 -27.00 11.22 23.34
CA PHE A 264 -26.86 11.55 21.93
C PHE A 264 -26.40 10.35 21.12
N LYS A 265 -27.12 10.01 20.05
CA LYS A 265 -26.83 8.89 19.16
C LYS A 265 -26.47 9.39 17.77
N ILE A 266 -25.41 8.82 17.20
CA ILE A 266 -24.94 9.07 15.83
C ILE A 266 -24.66 7.76 15.09
N ASN A 267 -24.49 7.86 13.77
CA ASN A 267 -23.87 6.86 12.92
C ASN A 267 -22.81 7.52 12.05
N LEU A 268 -21.62 6.93 11.96
CA LEU A 268 -20.55 7.37 11.08
C LEU A 268 -20.23 6.26 10.08
N LEU A 269 -20.31 6.56 8.78
CA LEU A 269 -19.97 5.62 7.71
C LEU A 269 -18.69 6.06 6.99
N ALA A 270 -17.63 5.28 7.14
CA ALA A 270 -16.33 5.56 6.54
C ALA A 270 -16.22 5.08 5.09
N ASN A 271 -16.00 6.03 4.16
CA ASN A 271 -15.77 5.77 2.74
C ASN A 271 -14.40 6.29 2.30
N THR A 272 -13.37 5.57 2.72
CA THR A 272 -11.97 5.90 2.45
C THR A 272 -11.24 4.72 1.81
N THR A 273 -10.26 5.03 0.96
CA THR A 273 -9.29 4.11 0.35
C THR A 273 -7.93 4.15 1.07
N VAL A 274 -7.78 5.03 2.06
CA VAL A 274 -6.52 5.29 2.77
C VAL A 274 -6.54 4.66 4.15
N HIS A 275 -7.56 4.96 4.95
CA HIS A 275 -7.64 4.50 6.33
C HIS A 275 -8.56 3.29 6.40
N THR A 276 -7.98 2.14 6.70
CA THR A 276 -8.74 0.91 6.81
C THR A 276 -9.48 0.79 8.15
N ILE A 277 -10.56 0.02 8.13
CA ILE A 277 -11.33 -0.38 9.31
C ILE A 277 -10.93 -1.82 9.72
N ASP A 278 -10.27 -2.55 8.81
CA ASP A 278 -9.81 -3.92 9.02
C ASP A 278 -8.58 -3.93 9.95
N PRO A 279 -8.59 -4.72 11.03
CA PRO A 279 -7.53 -4.72 12.03
C PRO A 279 -6.18 -5.22 11.49
N HIS A 280 -6.18 -6.20 10.58
CA HIS A 280 -4.93 -6.75 10.04
C HIS A 280 -4.25 -5.74 9.12
N VAL A 281 -5.02 -5.10 8.24
CA VAL A 281 -4.52 -4.04 7.38
C VAL A 281 -4.07 -2.82 8.19
N ALA A 282 -4.81 -2.45 9.23
CA ALA A 282 -4.48 -1.29 10.07
C ALA A 282 -3.17 -1.51 10.84
N ASN A 283 -2.98 -2.68 11.43
CA ASN A 283 -1.75 -3.05 12.14
C ASN A 283 -0.55 -3.06 11.18
N PHE A 284 -0.71 -3.60 9.97
CA PHE A 284 0.31 -3.56 8.94
C PHE A 284 0.66 -2.11 8.56
N TYR A 285 -0.35 -1.25 8.31
CA TYR A 285 -0.15 0.15 7.96
C TYR A 285 0.59 0.93 9.06
N SER A 286 0.18 0.79 10.31
CA SER A 286 0.85 1.45 11.43
C SER A 286 2.31 1.02 11.56
N GLN A 287 2.60 -0.28 11.42
CA GLN A 287 3.98 -0.78 11.53
C GLN A 287 4.84 -0.35 10.33
N TYR A 288 4.26 -0.34 9.14
CA TYR A 288 4.90 0.17 7.93
C TYR A 288 5.24 1.68 8.05
N GLU A 289 4.32 2.48 8.59
CA GLU A 289 4.54 3.91 8.79
C GLU A 289 5.63 4.19 9.83
N LYS A 290 5.68 3.42 10.92
CA LYS A 290 6.77 3.49 11.91
C LYS A 290 8.13 3.21 11.27
N LEU A 291 8.21 2.18 10.42
CA LEU A 291 9.42 1.82 9.68
C LEU A 291 9.86 2.95 8.73
N ASN A 292 8.93 3.65 8.08
CA ASN A 292 9.29 4.75 7.18
C ASN A 292 9.68 6.02 7.94
N GLN A 293 9.06 6.30 9.08
CA GLN A 293 9.41 7.45 9.93
C GLN A 293 10.79 7.29 10.58
N SER A 294 11.21 6.06 10.91
CA SER A 294 12.56 5.81 11.41
C SER A 294 13.64 6.01 10.33
N VAL A 295 13.29 5.88 9.06
CA VAL A 295 14.18 6.17 7.91
C VAL A 295 14.33 7.69 7.66
N ALA A 296 13.35 8.50 8.04
CA ALA A 296 13.32 9.95 7.76
C ALA A 296 13.98 10.85 8.82
N LYS A 297 14.45 10.31 9.95
CA LYS A 297 15.17 11.08 10.98
C LYS A 297 16.67 10.85 10.85
N PRO A 298 17.47 11.83 10.36
CA PRO A 298 18.89 11.84 10.67
C PRO A 298 19.00 12.13 12.17
N THR A 299 19.41 11.15 12.96
CA THR A 299 19.68 11.37 14.38
C THR A 299 20.95 12.21 14.52
N ASP A 300 20.77 13.50 14.83
CA ASP A 300 21.76 14.32 15.50
C ASP A 300 22.01 13.74 16.90
N SER A 301 22.96 12.80 17.02
CA SER A 301 23.56 12.44 18.31
C SER A 301 24.86 11.66 18.14
N GLU A 302 26.00 12.34 18.29
CA GLU A 302 27.25 11.72 18.76
C GLU A 302 27.30 11.76 20.31
N PRO A 303 28.09 10.90 21.00
CA PRO A 303 28.57 9.59 20.60
C PRO A 303 28.29 8.51 21.67
N ILE A 304 27.59 7.44 21.29
CA ILE A 304 27.66 6.14 21.98
C ILE A 304 28.95 5.44 21.51
N GLN A 305 30.13 5.97 21.90
CA GLN A 305 31.43 5.35 21.58
C GLN A 305 32.19 4.80 22.80
N LYS A 306 31.57 4.74 24.00
CA LYS A 306 32.26 4.19 25.19
C LYS A 306 31.70 2.90 25.78
N ALA A 307 30.69 2.26 25.18
CA ALA A 307 30.06 1.08 25.79
C ALA A 307 30.29 -0.26 25.05
N LEU A 308 30.88 -0.28 23.84
CA LEU A 308 31.05 -1.53 23.06
C LEU A 308 32.50 -1.96 22.84
N VAL A 309 33.49 -1.23 23.37
CA VAL A 309 34.91 -1.65 23.39
C VAL A 309 35.28 -2.43 24.66
N GLN A 310 34.39 -2.53 25.66
CA GLN A 310 34.68 -3.27 26.90
C GLN A 310 34.12 -4.70 26.97
N ARG A 311 33.52 -5.24 25.89
CA ARG A 311 32.87 -6.56 25.95
C ARG A 311 33.38 -7.63 24.98
N SER A 312 34.57 -7.45 24.42
CA SER A 312 35.22 -8.47 23.59
C SER A 312 36.72 -8.63 23.90
N MET A 313 37.07 -8.92 25.15
CA MET A 313 38.38 -9.49 25.53
C MET A 313 38.21 -10.29 26.84
N SER A 314 37.47 -11.39 26.80
CA SER A 314 37.44 -12.35 27.91
C SER A 314 36.97 -13.75 27.47
N LYS A 315 37.80 -14.47 26.72
CA LYS A 315 37.87 -15.93 26.87
C LYS A 315 39.32 -16.39 26.89
N ARG A 316 39.68 -16.93 28.06
CA ARG A 316 40.72 -17.91 28.39
C ARG A 316 42.19 -17.43 28.36
N LYS A 317 42.74 -17.22 29.57
CA LYS A 317 44.15 -17.48 29.91
C LYS A 317 44.20 -18.69 30.85
N ALA A 318 45.15 -19.59 30.60
CA ALA A 318 45.88 -20.36 31.62
C ALA A 318 47.31 -20.60 31.07
N PRO A 319 48.33 -20.75 31.92
CA PRO A 319 49.44 -19.79 31.97
C PRO A 319 50.77 -20.39 31.51
N LEU A 320 51.75 -19.53 31.21
CA LEU A 320 53.18 -19.77 31.46
C LEU A 320 53.91 -18.41 31.57
N ILE A 321 54.81 -18.34 32.54
CA ILE A 321 55.57 -17.19 33.08
C ILE A 321 56.82 -16.91 32.21
N PRO A 322 57.40 -15.68 32.24
CA PRO A 322 58.30 -15.10 31.23
C PRO A 322 59.79 -15.31 31.66
N PRO A 323 60.87 -14.58 31.25
CA PRO A 323 61.04 -13.11 31.06
C PRO A 323 61.91 -12.75 29.82
N ASN A 324 62.07 -11.49 29.36
CA ASN A 324 63.00 -10.47 29.86
C ASN A 324 62.97 -9.29 28.84
N LEU A 325 62.66 -8.08 29.29
CA LEU A 325 63.58 -6.95 29.55
C LEU A 325 64.08 -6.16 28.33
N ASN A 326 63.81 -4.85 28.43
CA ASN A 326 64.66 -3.71 28.06
C ASN A 326 64.78 -3.31 26.58
N VAL A 327 64.92 -2.04 26.22
CA VAL A 327 64.65 -0.70 26.80
C VAL A 327 65.17 0.27 25.71
N GLN A 328 64.40 1.33 25.45
CA GLN A 328 64.79 2.67 24.95
C GLN A 328 65.67 2.87 23.69
N LYS A 329 65.15 3.73 22.79
CA LYS A 329 65.74 5.00 22.28
C LYS A 329 64.80 5.53 21.18
N VAL A 330 63.95 6.54 21.40
CA VAL A 330 64.20 8.01 21.42
C VAL A 330 65.10 8.48 20.28
N GLU A 331 64.51 9.24 19.33
CA GLU A 331 64.91 10.58 18.85
C GLU A 331 64.46 10.80 17.39
N ASN A 332 63.50 11.72 17.16
CA ASN A 332 63.82 13.07 16.68
C ASN A 332 62.57 13.92 16.36
N LYS A 333 62.66 15.19 16.75
CA LYS A 333 61.72 16.30 16.51
C LYS A 333 61.97 16.93 15.13
N SER A 334 60.90 17.42 14.50
CA SER A 334 60.88 18.77 13.93
C SER A 334 59.42 19.23 13.78
N GLU A 335 59.13 20.39 14.37
CA GLU A 335 57.93 21.19 14.14
C GLU A 335 58.04 21.86 12.77
N VAL A 336 56.90 22.11 12.12
CA VAL A 336 56.50 23.42 11.54
C VAL A 336 55.22 23.26 10.71
N GLU A 337 54.27 24.14 11.02
CA GLU A 337 53.17 24.70 10.23
C GLU A 337 51.88 23.92 9.94
N ASN A 338 50.80 24.58 10.33
CA ASN A 338 49.41 24.29 10.07
C ASN A 338 49.09 24.39 8.56
N GLU A 339 48.77 23.27 7.94
CA GLU A 339 47.82 23.24 6.82
C GLU A 339 46.74 22.20 7.10
N ILE A 340 45.51 22.68 7.16
CA ILE A 340 44.31 21.86 7.26
C ILE A 340 44.14 21.12 5.94
N CYS A 341 44.45 19.82 5.95
CA CYS A 341 44.05 18.89 4.90
C CYS A 341 43.33 17.71 5.56
N ILE A 342 42.00 17.79 5.66
CA ILE A 342 41.18 16.63 6.03
C ILE A 342 41.10 15.72 4.80
N ASN A 343 42.13 14.89 4.61
CA ASN A 343 42.03 13.69 3.80
C ASN A 343 41.54 12.53 4.66
N SER A 344 40.44 11.93 4.19
CA SER A 344 40.12 10.51 4.32
C SER A 344 40.02 9.93 5.73
N VAL A 345 38.80 9.81 6.23
CA VAL A 345 38.37 8.58 6.91
C VAL A 345 37.18 8.02 6.15
N LYS A 346 37.47 6.97 5.37
CA LYS A 346 36.47 6.07 4.80
C LYS A 346 35.70 5.42 5.96
N LEU A 347 34.39 5.60 5.99
CA LEU A 347 33.49 4.67 6.66
C LEU A 347 32.62 3.98 5.61
N PRO A 348 32.54 2.64 5.60
CA PRO A 348 31.66 1.92 4.69
C PRO A 348 30.19 2.21 5.05
N ILE A 349 29.34 2.32 4.03
CA ILE A 349 27.88 2.59 4.11
C ILE A 349 27.10 1.45 4.82
N THR A 350 27.77 0.46 5.41
CA THR A 350 27.14 -0.60 6.18
C THR A 350 26.56 -0.15 7.53
N MET A 351 26.68 1.12 7.91
CA MET A 351 26.06 1.69 9.13
C MET A 351 24.73 2.42 8.91
N ILE A 352 24.13 2.42 7.71
CA ILE A 352 22.80 3.05 7.49
C ILE A 352 21.64 2.11 7.87
N TRP A 353 21.90 0.83 8.18
CA TRP A 353 20.83 -0.18 8.30
C TRP A 353 20.93 -1.06 9.56
N SER A 354 21.18 -0.48 10.75
CA SER A 354 20.83 -1.18 12.00
C SER A 354 19.40 -0.82 12.42
N LYS A 355 18.41 -1.19 11.58
CA LYS A 355 17.00 -1.10 11.97
C LYS A 355 16.77 -1.97 13.20
N PRO A 356 15.99 -1.54 14.20
CA PRO A 356 15.79 -2.34 15.39
C PRO A 356 15.10 -3.64 14.98
N VAL A 357 15.76 -4.78 15.20
CA VAL A 357 15.27 -6.15 14.93
C VAL A 357 13.81 -6.36 15.37
N LYS A 358 13.38 -5.65 16.42
CA LYS A 358 11.99 -5.65 16.93
C LYS A 358 10.95 -5.14 15.92
N GLU A 359 11.27 -4.09 15.15
CA GLU A 359 10.35 -3.52 14.16
C GLU A 359 10.16 -4.43 12.96
N GLU A 360 11.23 -5.09 12.50
CA GLU A 360 11.19 -6.05 11.39
C GLU A 360 10.44 -7.34 11.78
N LEU A 361 10.65 -7.84 13.00
CA LEU A 361 9.88 -8.98 13.53
C LEU A 361 8.39 -8.67 13.60
N SER A 362 8.03 -7.47 14.08
CA SER A 362 6.64 -7.02 14.17
C SER A 362 6.01 -6.86 12.78
N LEU A 363 6.77 -6.33 11.81
CA LEU A 363 6.33 -6.22 10.42
C LEU A 363 6.12 -7.60 9.78
N SER A 364 7.05 -8.54 10.01
CA SER A 364 6.94 -9.93 9.55
C SER A 364 5.68 -10.61 10.11
N LEU A 365 5.36 -10.40 11.39
CA LEU A 365 4.14 -10.92 12.01
C LEU A 365 2.87 -10.31 11.40
N ASN A 366 2.86 -8.99 11.18
CA ASN A 366 1.72 -8.30 10.57
C ASN A 366 1.49 -8.76 9.11
N LEU A 367 2.56 -8.98 8.34
CA LEU A 367 2.47 -9.55 6.99
C LEU A 367 1.87 -10.97 7.00
N LYS A 368 2.17 -11.80 8.01
CA LYS A 368 1.49 -13.10 8.17
C LYS A 368 0.00 -12.91 8.48
N ALA A 369 -0.33 -11.96 9.36
CA ALA A 369 -1.71 -11.69 9.76
C ALA A 369 -2.58 -11.20 8.60
N LEU A 370 -1.99 -10.59 7.57
CA LEU A 370 -2.70 -10.18 6.35
C LEU A 370 -3.40 -11.34 5.62
N HIS A 371 -2.97 -12.59 5.81
CA HIS A 371 -3.66 -13.76 5.24
C HIS A 371 -5.10 -13.96 5.78
N ALA A 372 -5.44 -13.36 6.92
CA ALA A 372 -6.79 -13.38 7.48
C ALA A 372 -7.68 -12.24 6.95
N THR A 373 -7.16 -11.37 6.08
CA THR A 373 -7.91 -10.22 5.56
C THR A 373 -9.05 -10.68 4.65
N GLU A 374 -10.25 -10.16 4.88
CA GLU A 374 -11.40 -10.45 4.04
C GLU A 374 -11.20 -9.96 2.60
N ILE A 375 -11.77 -10.71 1.66
CA ILE A 375 -11.59 -10.43 0.23
C ILE A 375 -12.22 -9.11 -0.23
N SER A 376 -13.32 -8.68 0.41
CA SER A 376 -13.92 -7.36 0.22
C SER A 376 -12.98 -6.23 0.62
N THR A 377 -12.23 -6.42 1.71
CA THR A 377 -11.20 -5.48 2.17
C THR A 377 -10.05 -5.45 1.19
N ILE A 378 -9.59 -6.61 0.71
CA ILE A 378 -8.53 -6.68 -0.33
C ILE A 378 -8.95 -5.87 -1.55
N VAL A 379 -10.16 -6.09 -2.09
CA VAL A 379 -10.65 -5.34 -3.28
C VAL A 379 -10.76 -3.84 -3.01
N LYS A 380 -11.26 -3.44 -1.83
CA LYS A 380 -11.46 -2.02 -1.46
C LYS A 380 -10.14 -1.25 -1.33
N TYR A 381 -9.11 -1.87 -0.75
CA TYR A 381 -7.82 -1.25 -0.43
C TYR A 381 -6.65 -1.75 -1.31
N MET A 382 -6.93 -2.51 -2.37
CA MET A 382 -5.88 -3.14 -3.19
C MET A 382 -4.76 -2.17 -3.62
N PRO A 383 -5.03 -0.95 -4.13
CA PRO A 383 -3.96 -0.08 -4.62
C PRO A 383 -3.00 0.36 -3.52
N THR A 384 -3.54 0.80 -2.37
CA THR A 384 -2.76 1.27 -1.22
C THR A 384 -2.07 0.11 -0.53
N LEU A 385 -2.75 -1.02 -0.37
CA LEU A 385 -2.21 -2.23 0.24
C LEU A 385 -1.07 -2.83 -0.58
N PHE A 386 -1.27 -3.01 -1.89
CA PHE A 386 -0.26 -3.63 -2.75
C PHE A 386 0.98 -2.74 -2.88
N ASN A 387 0.81 -1.43 -3.09
CA ASN A 387 1.96 -0.52 -3.16
C ASN A 387 2.75 -0.48 -1.83
N ARG A 388 2.06 -0.50 -0.67
CA ARG A 388 2.73 -0.57 0.64
C ARG A 388 3.49 -1.89 0.81
N ILE A 389 2.91 -3.04 0.47
CA ILE A 389 3.63 -4.32 0.52
C ILE A 389 4.82 -4.32 -0.45
N LEU A 390 4.64 -3.84 -1.68
CA LEU A 390 5.73 -3.77 -2.68
C LEU A 390 6.87 -2.87 -2.20
N SER A 391 6.55 -1.76 -1.53
CA SER A 391 7.59 -0.90 -0.96
C SER A 391 8.36 -1.55 0.20
N THR A 392 7.82 -2.57 0.89
CA THR A 392 8.57 -3.28 1.94
C THR A 392 9.80 -4.02 1.43
N PHE A 393 9.80 -4.41 0.15
CA PHE A 393 10.96 -5.02 -0.49
C PHE A 393 12.14 -4.03 -0.48
N VAL A 394 11.90 -2.79 -0.87
CA VAL A 394 12.96 -1.76 -0.96
C VAL A 394 13.33 -1.19 0.41
N THR A 395 12.43 -1.25 1.40
CA THR A 395 12.67 -0.67 2.72
C THR A 395 13.27 -1.64 3.74
N THR A 396 13.31 -2.94 3.52
CA THR A 396 13.84 -3.91 4.50
C THR A 396 14.87 -4.84 3.87
N VAL A 397 15.89 -5.24 4.63
CA VAL A 397 16.90 -6.26 4.19
C VAL A 397 16.52 -7.66 4.70
N SER A 398 15.46 -7.76 5.50
CA SER A 398 15.07 -8.99 6.15
C SER A 398 14.40 -9.95 5.17
N THR A 399 15.08 -11.05 4.84
CA THR A 399 14.56 -12.12 3.97
C THR A 399 13.22 -12.68 4.49
N ASN A 400 13.04 -12.76 5.82
CA ASN A 400 11.80 -13.21 6.44
C ASN A 400 10.60 -12.27 6.18
N VAL A 401 10.83 -10.95 6.20
CA VAL A 401 9.79 -9.96 5.87
C VAL A 401 9.43 -10.11 4.41
N ALA A 402 10.43 -10.21 3.54
CA ALA A 402 10.23 -10.30 2.11
C ALA A 402 9.51 -11.59 1.68
N ILE A 403 9.84 -12.75 2.24
CA ILE A 403 9.12 -14.02 1.95
C ILE A 403 7.64 -13.91 2.34
N HIS A 404 7.32 -13.30 3.49
CA HIS A 404 5.91 -13.14 3.89
C HIS A 404 5.20 -12.06 3.07
N ALA A 405 5.91 -11.03 2.58
CA ALA A 405 5.37 -10.08 1.62
C ALA A 405 5.01 -10.77 0.29
N VAL A 406 5.88 -11.64 -0.24
CA VAL A 406 5.57 -12.46 -1.43
C VAL A 406 4.37 -13.36 -1.18
N ARG A 407 4.30 -14.04 -0.03
CA ARG A 407 3.15 -14.89 0.36
C ARG A 407 1.84 -14.11 0.44
N ALA A 408 1.86 -12.93 1.07
CA ALA A 408 0.68 -12.07 1.19
C ALA A 408 0.20 -11.60 -0.19
N LEU A 409 1.11 -11.10 -1.04
CA LEU A 409 0.78 -10.70 -2.41
C LEU A 409 0.23 -11.88 -3.22
N LEU A 410 0.88 -13.05 -3.17
CA LEU A 410 0.42 -14.23 -3.89
C LEU A 410 -0.97 -14.65 -3.43
N HIS A 411 -1.22 -14.62 -2.12
CA HIS A 411 -2.53 -14.92 -1.56
C HIS A 411 -3.59 -13.95 -2.05
N PHE A 412 -3.33 -12.64 -2.02
CA PHE A 412 -4.28 -11.63 -2.49
C PHE A 412 -4.56 -11.74 -3.99
N VAL A 413 -3.53 -11.95 -4.81
CA VAL A 413 -3.67 -12.17 -6.25
C VAL A 413 -4.48 -13.44 -6.53
N TRP A 414 -4.24 -14.51 -5.78
CA TRP A 414 -5.01 -15.75 -5.88
C TRP A 414 -6.49 -15.51 -5.55
N GLN A 415 -6.78 -14.88 -4.41
CA GLN A 415 -8.14 -14.53 -4.01
C GLN A 415 -8.87 -13.68 -5.08
N MET A 416 -8.21 -12.64 -5.60
CA MET A 416 -8.79 -11.80 -6.65
C MET A 416 -9.03 -12.55 -7.97
N THR A 417 -8.15 -13.49 -8.31
CA THR A 417 -8.30 -14.34 -9.50
C THR A 417 -9.50 -15.29 -9.34
N LEU A 418 -9.72 -15.84 -8.15
CA LEU A 418 -10.90 -16.68 -7.85
C LEU A 418 -12.22 -15.92 -8.01
N ILE A 419 -12.26 -14.62 -7.66
CA ILE A 419 -13.47 -13.80 -7.87
C ILE A 419 -13.69 -13.46 -9.36
N GLY A 420 -12.70 -13.66 -10.22
CA GLY A 420 -12.74 -13.21 -11.61
C GLY A 420 -12.41 -11.72 -11.78
N LYS A 421 -11.75 -11.10 -10.79
CA LYS A 421 -11.29 -9.69 -10.83
C LYS A 421 -9.89 -9.59 -11.46
N LEU A 422 -9.67 -10.25 -12.59
CA LEU A 422 -8.36 -10.25 -13.27
C LEU A 422 -8.03 -8.88 -13.87
N ASP A 423 -9.00 -8.22 -14.50
CA ASP A 423 -8.84 -6.91 -15.13
C ASP A 423 -8.46 -5.82 -14.13
N ASN A 424 -8.91 -5.99 -12.89
CA ASN A 424 -8.56 -5.16 -11.77
C ASN A 424 -7.07 -5.26 -11.39
N LEU A 425 -6.52 -6.46 -11.33
CA LEU A 425 -5.08 -6.67 -11.12
C LEU A 425 -4.26 -6.08 -12.27
N LYS A 426 -4.71 -6.23 -13.52
CA LYS A 426 -4.07 -5.60 -14.68
C LYS A 426 -4.12 -4.07 -14.60
N SER A 427 -5.29 -3.52 -14.25
CA SER A 427 -5.48 -2.07 -14.08
C SER A 427 -4.57 -1.52 -12.98
N PHE A 428 -4.35 -2.28 -11.90
CA PHE A 428 -3.39 -1.92 -10.88
C PHE A 428 -1.97 -1.78 -11.46
N ILE A 429 -1.45 -2.82 -12.13
CA ILE A 429 -0.09 -2.78 -12.71
C ILE A 429 0.04 -1.63 -13.73
N LYS A 430 -1.02 -1.39 -14.52
CA LYS A 430 -1.00 -0.38 -15.58
C LYS A 430 -1.02 1.05 -15.05
N TYR A 431 -1.94 1.34 -14.13
CA TYR A 431 -2.32 2.72 -13.76
C TYR A 431 -2.04 3.10 -12.30
N MET A 432 -1.96 2.12 -11.39
CA MET A 432 -1.95 2.38 -9.94
C MET A 432 -0.65 1.97 -9.26
N PHE A 433 0.12 1.09 -9.88
CA PHE A 433 1.43 0.68 -9.43
C PHE A 433 2.35 1.90 -9.40
N HIS A 434 2.88 2.20 -8.22
CA HIS A 434 3.71 3.35 -7.97
C HIS A 434 5.00 2.93 -7.29
N VAL A 435 6.12 3.37 -7.84
CA VAL A 435 7.45 3.22 -7.25
C VAL A 435 8.13 4.57 -7.33
N ASP A 436 8.60 5.05 -6.19
CA ASP A 436 9.34 6.30 -6.14
C ASP A 436 10.82 6.05 -6.42
N TYR A 437 11.28 6.52 -7.58
CA TYR A 437 12.69 6.54 -7.96
C TYR A 437 13.27 7.96 -7.95
N THR A 438 12.56 8.98 -7.47
CA THR A 438 13.04 10.37 -7.59
C THR A 438 14.24 10.64 -6.68
N GLY A 439 14.25 10.06 -5.47
CA GLY A 439 15.39 10.16 -4.55
C GLY A 439 16.59 9.30 -4.94
N TYR A 440 16.35 8.22 -5.69
CA TYR A 440 17.39 7.25 -6.09
C TYR A 440 18.54 7.93 -6.82
N PHE A 441 18.21 8.68 -7.86
CA PHE A 441 19.19 9.22 -8.81
C PHE A 441 19.86 10.52 -8.34
N ALA A 442 19.47 11.04 -7.18
CA ALA A 442 20.15 12.15 -6.53
C ALA A 442 21.41 11.71 -5.76
N GLU A 443 21.53 10.41 -5.45
CA GLU A 443 22.65 9.87 -4.67
C GLU A 443 23.84 9.45 -5.54
N LYS A 444 25.06 9.78 -5.09
CA LYS A 444 26.32 9.46 -5.80
C LYS A 444 26.60 7.95 -5.93
N ASN A 445 25.95 7.11 -5.11
CA ASN A 445 26.08 5.64 -5.11
C ASN A 445 24.78 4.94 -5.52
N HIS A 446 24.04 5.52 -6.47
CA HIS A 446 22.76 4.97 -6.96
C HIS A 446 22.83 3.45 -7.26
N ASP A 447 23.94 2.95 -7.81
CA ASP A 447 24.10 1.53 -8.17
C ASP A 447 24.04 0.55 -6.97
N GLN A 448 24.16 1.04 -5.73
CA GLN A 448 24.07 0.25 -4.50
C GLN A 448 22.69 0.31 -3.84
N LEU A 449 21.76 1.13 -4.35
CA LEU A 449 20.44 1.26 -3.77
C LEU A 449 19.53 0.09 -4.24
N PRO A 450 18.70 -0.49 -3.34
CA PRO A 450 17.87 -1.68 -3.61
C PRO A 450 16.67 -1.43 -4.56
N THR A 451 16.86 -1.59 -5.87
CA THR A 451 15.75 -1.36 -6.81
C THR A 451 14.63 -2.40 -6.66
N LEU A 452 13.36 -1.98 -6.81
CA LEU A 452 12.23 -2.91 -6.66
C LEU A 452 12.30 -4.14 -7.58
N HIS A 453 12.68 -3.99 -8.85
CA HIS A 453 12.77 -5.13 -9.78
C HIS A 453 13.83 -6.14 -9.36
N HIS A 454 14.99 -5.68 -8.87
CA HIS A 454 16.04 -6.57 -8.37
C HIS A 454 15.56 -7.29 -7.12
N GLU A 455 15.09 -6.53 -6.13
CA GLU A 455 14.67 -7.05 -4.84
C GLU A 455 13.49 -8.01 -4.98
N LEU A 456 12.53 -7.70 -5.87
CA LEU A 456 11.41 -8.59 -6.15
C LEU A 456 11.88 -9.91 -6.75
N ILE A 457 12.79 -9.92 -7.74
CA ILE A 457 13.32 -11.17 -8.30
C ILE A 457 14.09 -11.97 -7.25
N THR A 458 14.98 -11.33 -6.50
CA THR A 458 15.77 -11.99 -5.44
C THR A 458 14.86 -12.64 -4.40
N ASN A 459 13.80 -11.96 -3.97
CA ASN A 459 12.85 -12.53 -3.00
C ASN A 459 11.96 -13.63 -3.59
N LEU A 460 11.69 -13.60 -4.90
CA LEU A 460 11.01 -14.71 -5.57
C LEU A 460 11.90 -15.94 -5.65
N VAL A 461 13.22 -15.79 -5.83
CA VAL A 461 14.20 -16.89 -5.75
C VAL A 461 14.13 -17.55 -4.38
N ASP A 462 14.19 -16.76 -3.30
CA ASP A 462 14.16 -17.28 -1.94
C ASP A 462 12.82 -17.95 -1.60
N TYR A 463 11.71 -17.35 -2.05
CA TYR A 463 10.39 -17.96 -1.96
C TYR A 463 10.33 -19.31 -2.68
N LEU A 464 10.86 -19.42 -3.90
CA LEU A 464 10.87 -20.69 -4.65
C LEU A 464 11.73 -21.75 -3.95
N LYS A 465 12.91 -21.38 -3.43
CA LYS A 465 13.78 -22.30 -2.67
C LYS A 465 13.08 -22.85 -1.42
N ASP A 466 12.38 -21.99 -0.67
CA ASP A 466 11.65 -22.38 0.54
C ASP A 466 10.50 -23.36 0.23
N ASN A 467 9.82 -23.19 -0.91
CA ASN A 467 8.73 -24.08 -1.32
C ASN A 467 9.19 -25.35 -2.03
N ALA A 468 10.35 -25.35 -2.70
CA ALA A 468 10.86 -26.52 -3.42
C ALA A 468 11.21 -27.69 -2.49
N ASN A 469 11.58 -27.41 -1.24
CA ASN A 469 12.10 -28.37 -0.27
C ASN A 469 11.02 -29.04 0.61
N ASN A 470 9.75 -28.64 0.51
CA ASN A 470 8.69 -29.11 1.42
C ASN A 470 7.46 -29.63 0.68
N LEU A 471 7.18 -30.94 0.80
CA LEU A 471 6.06 -31.62 0.13
C LEU A 471 4.68 -31.08 0.58
N GLN A 472 4.57 -30.45 1.75
CA GLN A 472 3.34 -29.81 2.22
C GLN A 472 3.00 -28.50 1.47
N ASN A 473 3.95 -27.93 0.72
CA ASN A 473 3.79 -26.66 0.00
C ASN A 473 3.25 -26.80 -1.44
N GLN A 474 2.76 -27.98 -1.85
CA GLN A 474 2.20 -28.19 -3.20
C GLN A 474 1.09 -27.17 -3.56
N PHE A 475 0.24 -26.80 -2.61
CA PHE A 475 -0.77 -25.76 -2.81
C PHE A 475 -0.15 -24.38 -3.10
N GLN A 476 0.93 -24.02 -2.42
CA GLN A 476 1.61 -22.75 -2.64
C GLN A 476 2.32 -22.72 -3.99
N THR A 477 2.89 -23.84 -4.40
CA THR A 477 3.48 -24.01 -5.72
C THR A 477 2.42 -23.89 -6.83
N HIS A 478 1.27 -24.55 -6.67
CA HIS A 478 0.15 -24.42 -7.62
C HIS A 478 -0.34 -22.97 -7.74
N ARG A 479 -0.55 -22.30 -6.60
CA ARG A 479 -0.95 -20.88 -6.56
C ARG A 479 0.07 -19.99 -7.25
N PHE A 480 1.36 -20.23 -6.99
CA PHE A 480 2.45 -19.49 -7.61
C PHE A 480 2.48 -19.68 -9.13
N LEU A 481 2.48 -20.93 -9.62
CA LEU A 481 2.47 -21.23 -11.05
C LEU A 481 1.28 -20.57 -11.76
N THR A 482 0.10 -20.63 -11.15
CA THR A 482 -1.12 -20.02 -11.70
C THR A 482 -1.04 -18.49 -11.81
N ASN A 483 -0.32 -17.84 -10.89
CA ASN A 483 -0.33 -16.38 -10.72
C ASN A 483 1.03 -15.71 -10.91
N CYS A 484 2.06 -16.44 -11.37
CA CYS A 484 3.40 -15.92 -11.61
C CYS A 484 3.40 -14.71 -12.57
N TRP A 485 2.42 -14.64 -13.47
CA TRP A 485 2.19 -13.52 -14.40
C TRP A 485 2.13 -12.16 -13.72
N PHE A 486 1.55 -12.08 -12.53
CA PHE A 486 1.42 -10.82 -11.80
C PHE A 486 2.80 -10.28 -11.38
N PHE A 487 3.65 -11.14 -10.82
CA PHE A 487 4.99 -10.77 -10.40
C PHE A 487 5.89 -10.44 -11.60
N MET A 488 5.78 -11.21 -12.68
CA MET A 488 6.56 -10.99 -13.91
C MET A 488 6.20 -9.65 -14.58
N GLU A 489 4.93 -9.27 -14.62
CA GLU A 489 4.50 -7.95 -15.12
C GLU A 489 4.95 -6.82 -14.20
N LEU A 490 4.91 -7.00 -12.88
CA LEU A 490 5.44 -6.01 -11.93
C LEU A 490 6.95 -5.78 -12.13
N VAL A 491 7.72 -6.85 -12.32
CA VAL A 491 9.16 -6.76 -12.65
C VAL A 491 9.35 -5.98 -13.95
N LEU A 492 8.62 -6.31 -15.02
CA LEU A 492 8.73 -5.60 -16.31
C LEU A 492 8.35 -4.12 -16.19
N LYS A 493 7.26 -3.81 -15.50
CA LYS A 493 6.82 -2.43 -15.26
C LYS A 493 7.85 -1.66 -14.45
N SER A 494 8.41 -2.26 -13.39
CA SER A 494 9.48 -1.66 -12.59
C SER A 494 10.74 -1.42 -13.42
N LEU A 495 11.16 -2.38 -14.25
CA LEU A 495 12.30 -2.24 -15.16
C LEU A 495 12.10 -1.10 -16.17
N ALA A 496 10.91 -1.00 -16.75
CA ALA A 496 10.58 0.06 -17.70
C ALA A 496 10.62 1.44 -17.03
N LEU A 497 9.96 1.60 -15.88
CA LEU A 497 9.96 2.86 -15.12
C LEU A 497 11.38 3.28 -14.71
N TYR A 498 12.17 2.33 -14.20
CA TYR A 498 13.57 2.56 -13.87
C TYR A 498 14.38 3.00 -15.08
N THR A 499 14.22 2.32 -16.22
CA THR A 499 14.93 2.65 -17.47
C THR A 499 14.60 4.06 -17.96
N ILE A 500 13.33 4.48 -17.88
CA ILE A 500 12.88 5.82 -18.26
C ILE A 500 13.58 6.87 -17.39
N GLN A 501 13.57 6.67 -16.08
CA GLN A 501 14.17 7.61 -15.13
C GLN A 501 15.70 7.62 -15.24
N TYR A 502 16.33 6.46 -15.42
CA TYR A 502 17.76 6.31 -15.65
C TYR A 502 18.22 7.08 -16.88
N LYS A 503 17.53 6.91 -18.03
CA LYS A 503 17.89 7.58 -19.28
C LYS A 503 17.74 9.10 -19.23
N LYS A 504 16.82 9.62 -18.42
CA LYS A 504 16.71 11.07 -18.20
C LYS A 504 17.95 11.64 -17.50
N ASN A 505 18.56 10.86 -16.61
CA ASN A 505 19.65 11.33 -15.75
C ASN A 505 21.04 10.88 -16.21
N PHE A 506 21.15 9.77 -16.95
CA PHE A 506 22.41 9.12 -17.34
C PHE A 506 22.33 8.61 -18.79
N GLN A 507 23.29 9.01 -19.64
CA GLN A 507 23.31 8.68 -21.07
C GLN A 507 24.25 7.53 -21.48
N LYS A 508 25.22 7.10 -20.65
CA LYS A 508 26.35 6.25 -21.13
C LYS A 508 26.77 5.07 -20.23
N SER A 509 26.14 4.86 -19.08
CA SER A 509 26.49 3.80 -18.13
C SER A 509 25.62 2.54 -18.31
N PRO A 510 26.11 1.35 -17.92
CA PRO A 510 25.30 0.13 -17.94
C PRO A 510 24.10 0.31 -17.00
N ILE A 511 22.91 0.14 -17.54
CA ILE A 511 21.65 0.43 -16.84
C ILE A 511 21.43 -0.51 -15.64
N PHE A 512 21.89 -1.76 -15.73
CA PHE A 512 21.64 -2.82 -14.75
C PHE A 512 22.93 -3.51 -14.28
N SER A 513 22.99 -3.86 -13.00
CA SER A 513 24.13 -4.54 -12.36
C SER A 513 24.27 -6.01 -12.78
N GLN A 514 25.46 -6.59 -12.62
CA GLN A 514 25.67 -8.02 -12.87
C GLN A 514 24.94 -8.90 -11.84
N ASP A 515 24.84 -8.45 -10.60
CA ASP A 515 24.10 -9.15 -9.55
C ASP A 515 22.62 -9.28 -9.91
N PHE A 516 22.03 -8.26 -10.54
CA PHE A 516 20.67 -8.35 -11.06
C PHE A 516 20.52 -9.48 -12.09
N TYR A 517 21.42 -9.56 -13.08
CA TYR A 517 21.37 -10.62 -14.08
C TYR A 517 21.57 -12.02 -13.47
N LYS A 518 22.39 -12.13 -12.41
CA LYS A 518 22.53 -13.36 -11.66
C LYS A 518 21.21 -13.75 -10.98
N SER A 519 20.55 -12.84 -10.28
CA SER A 519 19.24 -13.11 -9.66
C SER A 519 18.18 -13.50 -10.70
N VAL A 520 18.17 -12.84 -11.87
CA VAL A 520 17.27 -13.21 -13.00
C VAL A 520 17.55 -14.64 -13.44
N LYS A 521 18.82 -14.99 -13.68
CA LYS A 521 19.20 -16.34 -14.09
C LYS A 521 18.79 -17.39 -13.04
N ASP A 522 19.12 -17.15 -11.77
CA ASP A 522 18.81 -18.07 -10.67
C ASP A 522 17.29 -18.29 -10.52
N PHE A 523 16.49 -17.22 -10.71
CA PHE A 523 15.03 -17.31 -10.72
C PHE A 523 14.51 -18.21 -11.84
N PHE A 524 15.00 -17.99 -13.08
CA PHE A 524 14.56 -18.81 -14.21
C PHE A 524 15.06 -20.25 -14.12
N ASP A 525 16.27 -20.50 -13.64
CA ASP A 525 16.77 -21.86 -13.41
C ASP A 525 15.82 -22.63 -12.49
N LEU A 526 15.47 -22.06 -11.33
CA LEU A 526 14.54 -22.67 -10.37
C LEU A 526 13.13 -22.85 -10.95
N LEU A 527 12.62 -21.85 -11.66
CA LEU A 527 11.28 -21.90 -12.23
C LEU A 527 11.18 -22.95 -13.33
N ILE A 528 12.19 -23.06 -14.19
CA ILE A 528 12.26 -24.07 -15.25
C ILE A 528 12.30 -25.48 -14.65
N ASP A 529 13.15 -25.69 -13.64
CA ASP A 529 13.23 -26.97 -12.94
C ASP A 529 11.88 -27.35 -12.31
N LEU A 530 11.18 -26.36 -11.74
CA LEU A 530 9.85 -26.55 -11.17
C LEU A 530 8.79 -26.87 -12.23
N LEU A 531 8.82 -26.19 -13.39
CA LEU A 531 7.92 -26.47 -14.52
C LEU A 531 8.11 -27.89 -15.05
N VAL A 532 9.36 -28.30 -15.30
CA VAL A 532 9.69 -29.64 -15.78
C VAL A 532 9.27 -30.69 -14.74
N LYS A 533 9.62 -30.49 -13.46
CA LYS A 533 9.24 -31.40 -12.37
C LYS A 533 7.74 -31.63 -12.29
N HIS A 534 6.93 -30.59 -12.44
CA HIS A 534 5.46 -30.71 -12.36
C HIS A 534 4.80 -31.12 -13.68
N ALA A 535 5.46 -30.92 -14.82
CA ALA A 535 4.99 -31.41 -16.11
C ALA A 535 5.11 -32.95 -16.23
N SER A 536 6.18 -33.55 -15.70
CA SER A 536 6.44 -35.00 -15.79
C SER A 536 5.57 -35.91 -14.90
N VAL A 537 4.59 -35.36 -14.17
CA VAL A 537 3.87 -36.10 -13.12
C VAL A 537 2.59 -36.74 -13.69
N SER A 538 2.57 -38.08 -13.80
CA SER A 538 1.49 -38.87 -14.42
C SER A 538 0.11 -38.83 -13.72
N ASN A 539 -0.91 -38.86 -14.59
CA ASN A 539 -2.38 -38.89 -14.47
C ASN A 539 -3.04 -39.23 -13.11
N SER A 540 -3.63 -38.20 -12.49
CA SER A 540 -4.80 -38.30 -11.59
C SER A 540 -5.68 -37.04 -11.76
N LYS A 541 -6.97 -37.09 -11.40
CA LYS A 541 -7.92 -35.95 -11.61
C LYS A 541 -7.49 -34.64 -10.92
N GLU A 542 -6.85 -34.71 -9.75
CA GLU A 542 -6.29 -33.55 -9.04
C GLU A 542 -5.10 -32.90 -9.76
N LYS A 543 -4.44 -33.61 -10.69
CA LYS A 543 -3.25 -33.11 -11.43
C LYS A 543 -3.57 -32.32 -12.70
N GLN A 544 -4.81 -32.36 -13.22
CA GLN A 544 -5.19 -31.59 -14.41
C GLN A 544 -5.13 -30.08 -14.17
N SER A 545 -5.56 -29.63 -12.98
CA SER A 545 -5.46 -28.22 -12.55
C SER A 545 -4.01 -27.76 -12.45
N LEU A 546 -3.11 -28.65 -12.02
CA LEU A 546 -1.68 -28.37 -11.95
C LEU A 546 -1.03 -28.26 -13.34
N ILE A 547 -1.39 -29.14 -14.28
CA ILE A 547 -0.92 -29.06 -15.67
C ILE A 547 -1.37 -27.74 -16.31
N SER A 548 -2.62 -27.32 -16.07
CA SER A 548 -3.11 -26.01 -16.51
C SER A 548 -2.29 -24.84 -15.93
N ALA A 549 -1.94 -24.92 -14.64
CA ALA A 549 -1.06 -23.94 -13.99
C ALA A 549 0.35 -23.91 -14.61
N VAL A 550 0.93 -25.08 -14.93
CA VAL A 550 2.21 -25.21 -15.64
C VAL A 550 2.14 -24.58 -17.03
N GLN A 551 1.12 -24.89 -17.83
CA GLN A 551 0.92 -24.29 -19.16
C GLN A 551 0.76 -22.76 -19.08
N LYS A 552 0.01 -22.25 -18.11
CA LYS A 552 -0.17 -20.81 -17.89
C LYS A 552 1.14 -20.12 -17.48
N CYS A 553 1.90 -20.75 -16.58
CA CYS A 553 3.22 -20.26 -16.18
C CYS A 553 4.20 -20.27 -17.35
N ASN A 554 4.19 -21.33 -18.17
CA ASN A 554 5.03 -21.44 -19.36
C ASN A 554 4.82 -20.27 -20.35
N ARG A 555 3.55 -19.96 -20.65
CA ARG A 555 3.21 -18.81 -21.50
C ARG A 555 3.70 -17.50 -20.90
N THR A 556 3.55 -17.35 -19.58
CA THR A 556 4.04 -16.19 -18.85
C THR A 556 5.55 -16.03 -18.99
N VAL A 557 6.30 -17.11 -18.79
CA VAL A 557 7.77 -17.13 -18.93
C VAL A 557 8.19 -16.75 -20.34
N ALA A 558 7.54 -17.33 -21.36
CA ALA A 558 7.83 -17.02 -22.76
C ALA A 558 7.57 -15.54 -23.09
N MET A 559 6.45 -14.98 -22.63
CA MET A 559 6.11 -13.58 -22.86
C MET A 559 7.02 -12.63 -22.08
N PHE A 560 7.41 -12.96 -20.85
CA PHE A 560 8.39 -12.17 -20.09
C PHE A 560 9.71 -12.09 -20.84
N ILE A 561 10.24 -13.24 -21.30
CA ILE A 561 11.50 -13.29 -22.04
C ILE A 561 11.39 -12.49 -23.35
N LYS A 562 10.29 -12.64 -24.08
CA LYS A 562 10.05 -11.85 -25.29
C LYS A 562 10.08 -10.35 -25.01
N LYS A 563 9.37 -9.88 -23.98
CA LYS A 563 9.31 -8.45 -23.61
C LYS A 563 10.66 -7.95 -23.07
N SER A 564 11.38 -8.78 -22.31
CA SER A 564 12.64 -8.39 -21.70
C SER A 564 13.80 -8.30 -22.71
N LEU A 565 13.72 -8.95 -23.88
CA LEU A 565 14.69 -8.76 -24.96
C LEU A 565 14.82 -7.30 -25.45
N ASN A 566 13.79 -6.48 -25.20
CA ASN A 566 13.78 -5.05 -25.52
C ASN A 566 14.31 -4.16 -24.39
N LEU A 567 14.36 -4.67 -23.15
CA LEU A 567 14.74 -3.92 -21.95
C LEU A 567 16.11 -4.33 -21.39
N LEU A 568 16.47 -5.61 -21.53
CA LEU A 568 17.61 -6.25 -20.89
C LEU A 568 18.69 -6.67 -21.91
N ASN A 569 19.86 -7.04 -21.40
CA ASN A 569 20.94 -7.56 -22.24
C ASN A 569 20.54 -8.85 -22.96
N LYS A 570 20.52 -8.79 -24.30
CA LYS A 570 20.13 -9.92 -25.17
C LYS A 570 20.95 -11.18 -24.91
N LYS A 571 22.26 -11.08 -24.69
CA LYS A 571 23.13 -12.24 -24.43
C LYS A 571 22.67 -12.99 -23.17
N GLN A 572 22.35 -12.27 -22.10
CA GLN A 572 21.84 -12.86 -20.86
C GLN A 572 20.48 -13.54 -21.07
N MET A 573 19.59 -12.91 -21.85
CA MET A 573 18.28 -13.49 -22.16
C MET A 573 18.39 -14.75 -23.03
N PHE A 574 19.29 -14.79 -24.02
CA PHE A 574 19.53 -15.99 -24.83
C PHE A 574 20.11 -17.15 -24.01
N THR A 575 20.91 -16.88 -22.98
CA THR A 575 21.36 -17.93 -22.03
C THR A 575 20.17 -18.61 -21.36
N ILE A 576 19.15 -17.85 -20.94
CA ILE A 576 17.93 -18.38 -20.32
C ILE A 576 17.10 -19.19 -21.33
N ILE A 577 16.99 -18.70 -22.57
CA ILE A 577 16.31 -19.43 -23.66
C ILE A 577 16.97 -20.79 -23.89
N ASN A 578 18.30 -20.83 -24.01
CA ASN A 578 19.03 -22.08 -24.24
C ASN A 578 18.83 -23.05 -23.06
N ARG A 579 18.96 -22.55 -21.83
CA ARG A 579 18.69 -23.33 -20.61
C ARG A 579 17.29 -23.94 -20.60
N TYR A 580 16.27 -23.20 -21.02
CA TYR A 580 14.89 -23.70 -21.13
C TYR A 580 14.79 -24.81 -22.18
N LEU A 581 15.38 -24.62 -23.36
CA LEU A 581 15.34 -25.61 -24.46
C LEU A 581 16.05 -26.91 -24.09
N ASP A 582 17.15 -26.82 -23.36
CA ASP A 582 17.90 -27.96 -22.84
C ASP A 582 17.08 -28.71 -21.77
N ALA A 583 16.47 -28.00 -20.83
CA ALA A 583 15.65 -28.58 -19.75
C ALA A 583 14.41 -29.31 -20.28
N THR A 584 13.84 -28.83 -21.38
CA THR A 584 12.63 -29.37 -22.00
C THR A 584 12.93 -30.39 -23.09
N ASN A 585 14.18 -30.84 -23.23
CA ASN A 585 14.57 -31.88 -24.17
C ASN A 585 14.34 -33.30 -23.60
N ILE A 586 13.15 -33.52 -23.06
CA ILE A 586 12.73 -34.77 -22.43
C ILE A 586 11.56 -35.33 -23.23
N SER A 587 11.56 -36.65 -23.46
CA SER A 587 10.51 -37.36 -24.20
C SER A 587 9.22 -37.52 -23.39
N ASP A 588 8.55 -36.41 -23.08
CA ASP A 588 7.23 -36.35 -22.45
C ASP A 588 6.30 -35.46 -23.27
N LYS A 589 5.07 -35.92 -23.52
CA LYS A 589 4.10 -35.22 -24.37
C LYS A 589 3.79 -33.79 -23.86
N ILE A 590 3.60 -33.63 -22.57
CA ILE A 590 3.27 -32.33 -21.95
C ILE A 590 4.49 -31.41 -22.04
N ILE A 591 5.69 -31.94 -21.80
CA ILE A 591 6.95 -31.17 -21.93
C ILE A 591 7.16 -30.70 -23.37
N HIS A 592 6.89 -31.55 -24.35
CA HIS A 592 6.94 -31.15 -25.76
C HIS A 592 5.93 -30.05 -26.09
N GLU A 593 4.70 -30.13 -25.56
CA GLU A 593 3.68 -29.11 -25.78
C GLU A 593 4.11 -27.75 -25.20
N ILE A 594 4.61 -27.70 -23.95
CA ILE A 594 5.08 -26.45 -23.36
C ILE A 594 6.32 -25.90 -24.09
N LYS A 595 7.22 -26.76 -24.58
CA LYS A 595 8.38 -26.36 -25.38
C LYS A 595 7.97 -25.68 -26.67
N LEU A 596 7.03 -26.28 -27.41
CA LEU A 596 6.52 -25.72 -28.66
C LEU A 596 5.79 -24.40 -28.43
N ASP A 597 4.96 -24.31 -27.39
CA ASP A 597 4.25 -23.06 -27.04
C ASP A 597 5.23 -21.95 -26.65
N PHE A 598 6.28 -22.29 -25.89
CA PHE A 598 7.35 -21.36 -25.52
C PHE A 598 8.07 -20.79 -26.75
N ILE A 599 8.57 -21.68 -27.64
CA ILE A 599 9.26 -21.28 -28.86
C ILE A 599 8.34 -20.42 -29.73
N ARG A 600 7.08 -20.84 -29.90
CA ARG A 600 6.09 -20.10 -30.67
C ARG A 600 5.95 -18.68 -30.15
N ILE A 601 5.82 -18.48 -28.83
CA ILE A 601 5.65 -17.14 -28.25
C ILE A 601 6.91 -16.30 -28.38
N VAL A 602 8.08 -16.85 -28.04
CA VAL A 602 9.36 -16.11 -28.08
C VAL A 602 9.75 -15.71 -29.50
N CYS A 603 9.51 -16.59 -30.48
CA CYS A 603 9.82 -16.34 -31.89
C CYS A 603 8.72 -15.56 -32.63
N ASN A 604 7.54 -15.34 -32.03
CA ASN A 604 6.48 -14.57 -32.66
C ASN A 604 6.86 -13.08 -32.66
N HIS A 605 7.35 -12.58 -33.81
CA HIS A 605 7.57 -11.15 -34.02
C HIS A 605 6.31 -10.51 -34.64
N GLU A 606 5.95 -9.31 -34.15
CA GLU A 606 4.83 -8.52 -34.69
C GLU A 606 5.02 -8.10 -36.16
N HIS A 607 6.25 -8.18 -36.65
CA HIS A 607 6.56 -8.04 -38.05
C HIS A 607 7.22 -9.33 -38.48
N TYR A 608 6.54 -10.06 -39.37
CA TYR A 608 7.15 -11.10 -40.17
C TYR A 608 8.22 -10.41 -41.03
N ILE A 609 9.43 -10.22 -40.50
CA ILE A 609 10.57 -9.95 -41.35
C ILE A 609 10.80 -11.28 -42.03
N ALA A 610 10.33 -11.40 -43.27
CA ALA A 610 10.85 -12.39 -44.19
C ALA A 610 12.37 -12.15 -44.22
N PHE A 611 13.09 -12.88 -43.38
CA PHE A 611 14.53 -12.97 -43.48
C PHE A 611 14.75 -13.70 -44.78
N SER A 612 14.91 -12.95 -45.86
CA SER A 612 15.62 -13.37 -47.04
C SER A 612 17.06 -13.61 -46.60
N LEU A 613 17.28 -14.70 -45.85
CA LEU A 613 18.60 -15.24 -45.61
C LEU A 613 19.16 -15.50 -47.01
N PRO A 614 20.29 -14.92 -47.39
CA PRO A 614 20.99 -15.41 -48.55
C PRO A 614 21.44 -16.83 -48.20
N THR A 615 20.65 -17.82 -48.61
CA THR A 615 21.05 -19.22 -48.58
C THR A 615 22.33 -19.32 -49.40
N ARG A 616 23.48 -19.48 -48.73
CA ARG A 616 24.77 -19.71 -49.39
C ARG A 616 24.86 -21.06 -50.12
N LYS A 617 23.75 -21.78 -50.24
CA LYS A 617 23.62 -22.94 -51.11
C LYS A 617 22.34 -22.78 -51.92
N ALA A 618 22.49 -22.81 -53.24
CA ALA A 618 21.36 -22.96 -54.14
C ALA A 618 20.66 -24.27 -53.78
N VAL A 619 19.41 -24.16 -53.31
CA VAL A 619 18.52 -25.29 -53.11
C VAL A 619 18.26 -25.91 -54.48
N THR A 620 18.67 -27.16 -54.68
CA THR A 620 18.53 -27.87 -55.97
C THR A 620 17.54 -29.02 -55.90
N SER A 621 16.93 -29.31 -54.75
CA SER A 621 15.83 -30.28 -54.68
C SER A 621 14.83 -29.99 -53.56
N ILE A 622 13.60 -30.47 -53.77
CA ILE A 622 12.44 -30.34 -52.87
C ILE A 622 12.65 -31.04 -51.52
N HIS A 623 13.66 -31.92 -51.41
CA HIS A 623 13.97 -32.62 -50.15
C HIS A 623 14.62 -31.74 -49.08
N ASP A 624 15.19 -30.59 -49.44
CA ASP A 624 15.91 -29.70 -48.52
C ASP A 624 14.99 -28.79 -47.68
N PHE A 625 13.67 -28.85 -47.88
CA PHE A 625 12.69 -27.98 -47.20
C PHE A 625 12.16 -28.56 -45.87
N ALA A 626 12.55 -29.79 -45.49
CA ALA A 626 11.94 -30.56 -44.41
C ALA A 626 12.79 -30.68 -43.12
N GLU A 627 13.94 -30.01 -43.02
CA GLU A 627 14.69 -29.78 -41.77
C GLU A 627 14.62 -28.30 -41.34
#